data_AF-A0A9P7Y8A4-F1
#
_entry.id   AF-A0A9P7Y8A4-F1
#
_cell.length_a   1.000
_cell.length_b   1.000
_cell.length_c   1.000
_cell.angle_alpha   90.00
_cell.angle_beta   90.00
_cell.angle_gamma   90.00
#
_symmetry.space_group_name_H-M   'P 1'
#
loop_
_entity.id
_entity.type
_entity.pdbx_description
1 polymer ?
#
loop_
_entity_poly.entity_id
_entity_poly.type
_entity_poly.pdbx_seq_one_letter_code
_entity_poly.pdbx_strand_id
1 'polypeptide(L)'
;MPRTYNTVTCEYCSKPLSKKNLKQHQLSSNCTGPESGRRITCEVCGEGRTRGTDGSYAKVCRGTGKTPVAMRPVDLKDYNWRDLCPSEIPNLTTLDQVTDDTKALWHRLPRLLPIAEMLPDTTGFVIVARELHKGRFHIASSGTYREYSKQQQREKIDDAFKTLQVCTNPTPPTKASKTQPPQHAVINVFSDMDIGNPYYIPTETTLCGEVSDCSFNVTPAGSFVDLHHDLARCGYSFGTGLCEKVWLLFSPTTKNFEIFSAQISNTNRLRRCGHLLEGGVTVVTESSHGLDIPTGTLHSVFTTFSGVIGGLNYTVMEDLPVMSDLLICELPYYKVSSTAINDDILMFLRGILSATKIQHPHAALVKALSRYNNFLTSAARYKVKLPSSITKKKNQVLNWYTETGSVYLYRVRSRKPYSGLPRYPALMADLRYAPLLEG
;
A
#
# COMPACT_ATOMS: atom_id res chain seq x y z
N MET A 1 24.64 -48.63 -25.46
CA MET A 1 23.41 -49.36 -25.09
C MET A 1 22.21 -48.48 -25.39
N PRO A 2 21.20 -48.92 -26.16
CA PRO A 2 19.98 -48.16 -26.41
C PRO A 2 19.19 -48.00 -25.10
N ARG A 3 18.82 -46.78 -24.72
CA ARG A 3 17.90 -46.55 -23.61
C ARG A 3 16.50 -47.00 -24.05
N THR A 4 16.01 -48.11 -23.52
CA THR A 4 14.61 -48.51 -23.62
C THR A 4 13.79 -47.54 -22.76
N TYR A 5 13.10 -46.61 -23.41
CA TYR A 5 12.14 -45.75 -22.71
C TYR A 5 10.88 -46.57 -22.44
N ASN A 6 10.48 -46.70 -21.17
CA ASN A 6 9.22 -47.33 -20.79
C ASN A 6 8.04 -46.55 -21.40
N THR A 7 7.51 -47.06 -22.51
CA THR A 7 6.29 -46.59 -23.15
C THR A 7 5.08 -47.26 -22.50
N VAL A 8 4.02 -46.48 -22.34
CA VAL A 8 2.68 -46.91 -21.90
C VAL A 8 1.67 -46.43 -22.93
N THR A 9 0.66 -47.25 -23.18
CA THR A 9 -0.37 -46.96 -24.17
C THR A 9 -1.55 -46.25 -23.50
N CYS A 10 -2.03 -45.16 -24.08
CA CYS A 10 -3.26 -44.52 -23.61
C CYS A 10 -4.46 -45.46 -23.78
N GLU A 11 -5.21 -45.71 -22.71
CA GLU A 11 -6.36 -46.61 -22.71
C GLU A 11 -7.53 -46.12 -23.58
N TYR A 12 -7.62 -44.81 -23.85
CA TYR A 12 -8.75 -44.22 -24.59
C TYR A 12 -8.53 -44.14 -26.10
N CYS A 13 -7.28 -43.91 -26.55
CA CYS A 13 -6.97 -43.68 -27.97
C CYS A 13 -5.83 -44.56 -28.50
N SER A 14 -5.32 -45.46 -27.68
CA SER A 14 -4.25 -46.41 -28.01
C SER A 14 -2.91 -45.78 -28.44
N LYS A 15 -2.69 -44.48 -28.18
CA LYS A 15 -1.43 -43.81 -28.53
C LYS A 15 -0.30 -44.21 -27.56
N PRO A 16 0.86 -44.67 -28.05
CA PRO A 16 2.01 -44.98 -27.21
C PRO A 16 2.69 -43.69 -26.73
N LEU A 17 2.92 -43.58 -25.42
CA LEU A 17 3.42 -42.38 -24.75
C LEU A 17 4.43 -42.76 -23.68
N SER A 18 5.29 -41.83 -23.26
CA SER A 18 6.07 -42.03 -22.03
C SER A 18 5.14 -41.97 -20.81
N LYS A 19 5.49 -42.68 -19.73
CA LYS A 19 4.71 -42.66 -18.47
C LYS A 19 4.52 -41.23 -17.91
N LYS A 20 5.48 -40.34 -18.14
CA LYS A 20 5.41 -38.92 -17.75
C LYS A 20 4.34 -38.14 -18.51
N ASN A 21 4.04 -38.53 -19.75
CA ASN A 21 3.17 -37.77 -20.66
C ASN A 21 1.73 -38.33 -20.73
N LEU A 22 1.45 -39.49 -20.14
CA LEU A 22 0.14 -40.16 -20.23
C LEU A 22 -1.01 -39.29 -19.68
N LYS A 23 -0.86 -38.77 -18.45
CA LYS A 23 -1.90 -37.94 -17.78
C LYS A 23 -2.16 -36.63 -18.53
N GLN A 24 -1.11 -36.02 -19.08
CA GLN A 24 -1.20 -34.80 -19.86
C GLN A 24 -1.91 -35.03 -21.20
N HIS A 25 -1.62 -36.15 -21.86
CA HIS A 25 -2.32 -36.55 -23.07
C HIS A 25 -3.82 -36.81 -22.81
N GLN A 26 -4.17 -37.53 -21.73
CA GLN A 26 -5.56 -37.83 -21.39
C GLN A 26 -6.43 -36.58 -21.21
N LEU A 27 -5.83 -35.46 -20.81
CA LEU A 27 -6.49 -34.15 -20.63
C LEU A 27 -6.41 -33.24 -21.86
N SER A 28 -5.66 -33.64 -22.90
CA SER A 28 -5.53 -32.87 -24.14
C SER A 28 -6.71 -33.12 -25.08
N SER A 29 -6.97 -32.19 -25.99
CA SER A 29 -7.96 -32.36 -27.07
C SER A 29 -7.60 -33.47 -28.07
N ASN A 30 -6.38 -34.01 -27.99
CA ASN A 30 -5.90 -35.08 -28.87
C ASN A 30 -6.17 -36.50 -28.31
N CYS A 31 -6.81 -36.60 -27.15
CA CYS A 31 -7.29 -37.85 -26.58
C CYS A 31 -8.80 -37.98 -26.85
N THR A 32 -9.31 -39.21 -26.88
CA THR A 32 -10.73 -39.55 -27.03
C THR A 32 -11.40 -39.90 -25.69
N GLY A 33 -10.66 -39.76 -24.58
CA GLY A 33 -11.16 -40.08 -23.25
C GLY A 33 -12.21 -39.07 -22.74
N PRO A 34 -13.01 -39.43 -21.72
CA PRO A 34 -14.11 -38.60 -21.22
C PRO A 34 -13.67 -37.26 -20.60
N GLU A 35 -12.38 -37.10 -20.30
CA GLU A 35 -11.81 -35.82 -19.84
C GLU A 35 -11.13 -35.03 -20.95
N SER A 36 -11.12 -35.54 -22.19
CA SER A 36 -10.48 -34.86 -23.31
C SER A 36 -11.27 -33.60 -23.70
N GLY A 37 -10.55 -32.51 -23.91
CA GLY A 37 -11.18 -31.23 -24.27
C GLY A 37 -12.03 -30.60 -23.18
N ARG A 38 -12.02 -31.10 -21.93
CA ARG A 38 -12.65 -30.38 -20.80
C ARG A 38 -12.08 -28.97 -20.75
N ARG A 39 -12.95 -27.99 -21.03
CA ARG A 39 -12.65 -26.58 -20.84
C ARG A 39 -12.58 -26.35 -19.33
N ILE A 40 -11.39 -25.99 -18.87
CA ILE A 40 -11.23 -25.48 -17.50
C ILE A 40 -11.65 -24.02 -17.58
N THR A 41 -12.72 -23.67 -16.87
CA THR A 41 -13.12 -22.28 -16.69
C THR A 41 -11.99 -21.56 -15.97
N CYS A 42 -11.44 -20.52 -16.59
CA CYS A 42 -10.45 -19.69 -15.92
C CYS A 42 -11.11 -18.99 -14.75
N GLU A 43 -10.62 -19.21 -13.54
CA GLU A 43 -11.18 -18.60 -12.31
C GLU A 43 -11.02 -17.07 -12.30
N VAL A 44 -10.08 -16.52 -13.08
CA VAL A 44 -9.81 -15.08 -13.18
C VAL A 44 -10.77 -14.37 -14.15
N CYS A 45 -11.07 -14.93 -15.32
CA CYS A 45 -11.91 -14.25 -16.33
C CYS A 45 -13.24 -14.95 -16.65
N GLY A 46 -13.48 -16.14 -16.11
CA GLY A 46 -14.68 -16.95 -16.38
C GLY A 46 -14.71 -17.61 -17.76
N GLU A 47 -13.69 -17.44 -18.61
CA GLU A 47 -13.65 -18.07 -19.94
C GLU A 47 -13.17 -19.52 -19.87
N GLY A 48 -13.90 -20.43 -20.52
CA GLY A 48 -13.50 -21.83 -20.68
C GLY A 48 -12.30 -21.98 -21.62
N ARG A 49 -11.15 -22.42 -21.10
CA ARG A 49 -9.92 -22.66 -21.89
C ARG A 49 -9.58 -24.15 -21.92
N THR A 50 -9.08 -24.62 -23.06
CA THR A 50 -8.52 -25.96 -23.22
C THR A 50 -7.06 -25.97 -22.76
N ARG A 51 -6.65 -27.02 -22.03
CA ARG A 51 -5.27 -27.16 -21.52
C ARG A 51 -4.27 -27.28 -22.68
N GLY A 52 -3.19 -26.49 -22.66
CA GLY A 52 -2.16 -26.50 -23.70
C GLY A 52 -1.39 -27.83 -23.74
N THR A 53 -0.84 -28.17 -24.90
CA THR A 53 -0.14 -29.44 -25.16
C THR A 53 1.16 -29.62 -24.38
N ASP A 54 1.72 -28.56 -23.78
CA ASP A 54 2.98 -28.56 -23.01
C ASP A 54 2.76 -28.70 -21.48
N GLY A 55 1.52 -28.77 -21.02
CA GLY A 55 1.21 -28.94 -19.60
C GLY A 55 1.41 -27.65 -18.80
N SER A 56 1.85 -26.58 -19.45
CA SER A 56 1.71 -25.24 -18.92
C SER A 56 0.22 -24.91 -18.90
N TYR A 57 -0.24 -24.28 -17.82
CA TYR A 57 -1.51 -23.59 -17.85
C TYR A 57 -1.44 -22.61 -19.03
N ALA A 58 -2.21 -22.87 -20.08
CA ALA A 58 -2.22 -22.08 -21.31
C ALA A 58 -2.15 -20.61 -20.94
N LYS A 59 -1.01 -19.94 -21.24
CA LYS A 59 -0.71 -18.52 -20.97
C LYS A 59 -1.67 -17.92 -19.94
N VAL A 60 -1.28 -17.96 -18.67
CA VAL A 60 -1.92 -17.31 -17.51
C VAL A 60 -2.84 -16.20 -18.00
N CYS A 61 -4.14 -16.36 -17.76
CA CYS A 61 -5.12 -15.36 -18.20
C CYS A 61 -4.68 -14.00 -17.68
N ARG A 62 -4.38 -13.05 -18.58
CA ARG A 62 -3.84 -11.72 -18.24
C ARG A 62 -4.86 -10.80 -17.56
N GLY A 63 -5.96 -11.36 -17.06
CA GLY A 63 -7.21 -10.63 -16.88
C GLY A 63 -7.71 -10.12 -18.24
N THR A 64 -9.02 -10.14 -18.45
CA THR A 64 -9.55 -9.20 -19.43
C THR A 64 -9.35 -7.81 -18.81
N GLY A 65 -8.82 -6.83 -19.54
CA GLY A 65 -8.81 -5.41 -19.13
C GLY A 65 -10.23 -4.81 -18.99
N LYS A 66 -11.18 -5.61 -18.53
CA LYS A 66 -12.53 -5.21 -18.16
C LYS A 66 -12.40 -4.26 -16.99
N THR A 67 -13.18 -3.20 -17.07
CA THR A 67 -13.45 -2.25 -16.01
C THR A 67 -13.72 -3.01 -14.70
N PRO A 68 -13.15 -2.57 -13.56
CA PRO A 68 -13.41 -3.18 -12.26
C PRO A 68 -14.91 -3.43 -12.08
N VAL A 69 -15.28 -4.65 -11.66
CA VAL A 69 -16.67 -4.99 -11.37
C VAL A 69 -17.16 -4.11 -10.22
N ALA A 70 -18.42 -3.66 -10.27
CA ALA A 70 -19.04 -2.91 -9.17
C ALA A 70 -18.80 -3.62 -7.83
N MET A 71 -18.31 -2.87 -6.85
CA MET A 71 -17.83 -3.47 -5.61
C MET A 71 -19.01 -4.00 -4.78
N ARG A 72 -18.90 -5.24 -4.32
CA ARG A 72 -19.92 -5.84 -3.45
C ARG A 72 -19.79 -5.23 -2.05
N PRO A 73 -20.89 -4.85 -1.38
CA PRO A 73 -20.86 -4.53 0.04
C PRO A 73 -20.31 -5.73 0.82
N VAL A 74 -19.32 -5.50 1.69
CA VAL A 74 -18.76 -6.54 2.54
C VAL A 74 -19.40 -6.43 3.92
N ASP A 75 -20.10 -7.48 4.35
CA ASP A 75 -20.52 -7.57 5.75
C ASP A 75 -19.35 -8.02 6.62
N LEU A 76 -18.69 -7.06 7.26
CA LEU A 76 -17.56 -7.31 8.17
C LEU A 76 -17.96 -8.16 9.39
N LYS A 77 -19.26 -8.31 9.68
CA LYS A 77 -19.78 -9.05 10.85
C LYS A 77 -19.76 -10.57 10.67
N ASP A 78 -19.66 -11.06 9.44
CA ASP A 78 -19.72 -12.49 9.10
C ASP A 78 -18.42 -13.25 9.34
N TYR A 79 -17.32 -12.53 9.62
CA TYR A 79 -15.97 -13.09 9.68
C TYR A 79 -15.36 -13.00 11.09
N ASN A 80 -14.26 -13.73 11.30
CA ASN A 80 -13.53 -13.78 12.58
C ASN A 80 -13.00 -12.41 13.07
N TRP A 81 -13.10 -11.35 12.27
CA TRP A 81 -12.70 -9.98 12.64
C TRP A 81 -13.82 -9.12 13.21
N ARG A 82 -15.03 -9.66 13.40
CA ARG A 82 -16.16 -8.90 13.94
C ARG A 82 -15.81 -8.17 15.25
N ASP A 83 -14.98 -8.81 16.09
CA ASP A 83 -14.55 -8.27 17.38
C ASP A 83 -13.38 -7.26 17.25
N LEU A 84 -12.91 -7.01 16.03
CA LEU A 84 -11.87 -6.03 15.67
C LEU A 84 -12.47 -4.81 14.92
N CYS A 85 -13.75 -4.87 14.57
CA CYS A 85 -14.48 -3.78 13.94
C CYS A 85 -15.41 -3.10 14.95
N PRO A 86 -15.71 -1.80 14.79
CA PRO A 86 -16.85 -1.20 15.49
C PRO A 86 -18.16 -1.83 14.97
N SER A 87 -19.23 -1.76 15.77
CA SER A 87 -20.54 -2.32 15.40
C SER A 87 -21.15 -1.68 14.15
N GLU A 88 -20.76 -0.43 13.89
CA GLU A 88 -21.17 0.39 12.76
C GLU A 88 -20.07 1.40 12.43
N ILE A 89 -19.93 1.72 11.15
CA ILE A 89 -19.11 2.83 10.64
C ILE A 89 -20.06 3.71 9.84
N PRO A 90 -20.45 4.88 10.35
CA PRO A 90 -21.45 5.71 9.67
C PRO A 90 -20.93 6.21 8.32
N ASN A 91 -21.82 6.29 7.34
CA ASN A 91 -21.56 6.88 6.02
C ASN A 91 -20.41 6.21 5.22
N LEU A 92 -20.12 4.93 5.49
CA LEU A 92 -19.16 4.15 4.70
C LEU A 92 -19.75 3.88 3.30
N THR A 93 -19.10 4.38 2.25
CA THR A 93 -19.52 4.19 0.85
C THR A 93 -18.51 3.35 0.06
N THR A 94 -18.94 2.65 -0.99
CA THR A 94 -17.99 2.04 -1.93
C THR A 94 -17.32 3.12 -2.79
N LEU A 95 -16.09 2.89 -3.26
CA LEU A 95 -15.35 3.86 -4.10
C LEU A 95 -16.09 4.31 -5.36
N ASP A 96 -16.92 3.46 -5.96
CA ASP A 96 -17.76 3.78 -7.12
C ASP A 96 -19.04 4.55 -6.76
N GLN A 97 -19.41 4.58 -5.48
CA GLN A 97 -20.63 5.21 -4.96
C GLN A 97 -20.34 6.38 -4.01
N VAL A 98 -19.12 6.94 -4.06
CA VAL A 98 -18.72 8.05 -3.20
C VAL A 98 -19.60 9.27 -3.46
N THR A 99 -20.25 9.76 -2.42
CA THR A 99 -21.08 10.97 -2.44
C THR A 99 -20.23 12.23 -2.59
N ASP A 100 -20.85 13.35 -2.98
CA ASP A 100 -20.13 14.63 -3.08
C ASP A 100 -19.65 15.13 -1.72
N ASP A 101 -20.42 14.87 -0.66
CA ASP A 101 -20.02 15.15 0.73
C ASP A 101 -18.77 14.35 1.12
N THR A 102 -18.72 13.05 0.81
CA THR A 102 -17.53 12.24 1.07
C THR A 102 -16.37 12.75 0.22
N LYS A 103 -16.55 13.00 -1.09
CA LYS A 103 -15.51 13.55 -1.98
C LYS A 103 -14.91 14.85 -1.45
N ALA A 104 -15.72 15.76 -0.90
CA ALA A 104 -15.26 17.04 -0.38
C ALA A 104 -14.27 16.91 0.79
N LEU A 105 -14.27 15.77 1.50
CA LEU A 105 -13.34 15.46 2.58
C LEU A 105 -11.99 14.93 2.08
N TRP A 106 -11.90 14.51 0.81
CA TRP A 106 -10.68 13.98 0.21
C TRP A 106 -9.98 15.04 -0.64
N HIS A 107 -8.71 15.33 -0.35
CA HIS A 107 -7.87 16.12 -1.25
C HIS A 107 -7.64 15.40 -2.59
N ARG A 108 -7.58 14.06 -2.52
CA ARG A 108 -7.47 13.12 -3.63
C ARG A 108 -8.14 11.84 -3.18
N LEU A 109 -9.03 11.26 -4.00
CA LEU A 109 -9.62 9.96 -3.71
C LEU A 109 -8.62 8.82 -3.95
N PRO A 110 -8.75 7.69 -3.23
CA PRO A 110 -8.04 6.47 -3.59
C PRO A 110 -8.49 5.97 -4.97
N ARG A 111 -7.61 5.25 -5.66
CA ARG A 111 -7.85 4.84 -7.05
C ARG A 111 -7.55 3.36 -7.25
N LEU A 112 -8.49 2.67 -7.87
CA LEU A 112 -8.26 1.34 -8.41
C LEU A 112 -7.61 1.46 -9.78
N LEU A 113 -6.51 0.76 -9.97
CA LEU A 113 -5.69 0.76 -11.17
C LEU A 113 -5.67 -0.67 -11.73
N PRO A 114 -5.86 -0.88 -13.05
CA PRO A 114 -5.72 -2.20 -13.63
C PRO A 114 -4.26 -2.64 -13.59
N ILE A 115 -3.99 -3.86 -13.12
CA ILE A 115 -2.67 -4.47 -13.25
C ILE A 115 -2.63 -5.20 -14.59
N ALA A 116 -2.31 -4.48 -15.67
CA ALA A 116 -2.29 -5.06 -17.01
C ALA A 116 -1.06 -5.96 -17.26
N GLU A 117 0.07 -5.68 -16.59
CA GLU A 117 1.37 -6.29 -16.94
C GLU A 117 2.35 -6.54 -15.76
N MET A 118 2.00 -6.19 -14.52
CA MET A 118 3.01 -6.23 -13.46
C MET A 118 3.05 -7.58 -12.75
N LEU A 119 4.12 -8.30 -13.08
CA LEU A 119 4.59 -9.56 -12.49
C LEU A 119 3.71 -10.77 -12.88
N PRO A 120 4.27 -11.78 -13.56
CA PRO A 120 3.61 -13.09 -13.68
C PRO A 120 3.09 -13.56 -12.31
N ASP A 121 1.91 -14.20 -12.25
CA ASP A 121 1.29 -14.67 -10.99
C ASP A 121 2.24 -15.48 -10.08
N THR A 122 3.23 -16.15 -10.67
CA THR A 122 4.24 -16.94 -9.96
C THR A 122 5.37 -16.11 -9.33
N THR A 123 5.53 -14.85 -9.74
CA THR A 123 6.67 -14.01 -9.38
C THR A 123 6.59 -13.55 -7.92
N GLY A 124 5.42 -13.15 -7.41
CA GLY A 124 5.26 -12.74 -6.00
C GLY A 124 5.68 -13.83 -5.01
N PHE A 125 5.15 -15.04 -5.16
CA PHE A 125 5.50 -16.19 -4.31
C PHE A 125 6.97 -16.60 -4.44
N VAL A 126 7.54 -16.56 -5.65
CA VAL A 126 8.96 -16.89 -5.87
C VAL A 126 9.88 -15.84 -5.24
N ILE A 127 9.55 -14.56 -5.35
CA ILE A 127 10.29 -13.47 -4.70
C ILE A 127 10.25 -13.67 -3.19
N VAL A 128 9.05 -13.87 -2.63
CA VAL A 128 8.87 -14.10 -1.20
C VAL A 128 9.71 -15.28 -0.73
N ALA A 129 9.61 -16.44 -1.39
CA ALA A 129 10.41 -17.62 -1.04
C ALA A 129 11.93 -17.33 -1.08
N ARG A 130 12.39 -16.62 -2.10
CA ARG A 130 13.81 -16.22 -2.23
C ARG A 130 14.26 -15.32 -1.10
N GLU A 131 13.47 -14.30 -0.74
CA GLU A 131 13.82 -13.36 0.33
C GLU A 131 13.68 -13.99 1.72
N LEU A 132 12.77 -14.95 1.92
CA LEU A 132 12.71 -15.78 3.12
C LEU A 132 14.01 -16.55 3.32
N HIS A 133 14.55 -17.19 2.27
CA HIS A 133 15.85 -17.87 2.33
C HIS A 133 17.02 -16.96 2.69
N LYS A 134 16.94 -15.67 2.34
CA LYS A 134 17.94 -14.66 2.74
C LYS A 134 17.75 -14.13 4.16
N GLY A 135 16.67 -14.51 4.84
CA GLY A 135 16.33 -14.00 6.17
C GLY A 135 15.83 -12.55 6.16
N ARG A 136 15.28 -12.06 5.04
CA ARG A 136 14.80 -10.67 4.90
C ARG A 136 13.30 -10.55 5.16
N PHE A 137 12.88 -10.91 6.36
CA PHE A 137 11.47 -10.89 6.71
C PHE A 137 11.21 -10.60 8.19
N HIS A 138 9.97 -10.20 8.46
CA HIS A 138 9.41 -10.05 9.79
C HIS A 138 8.09 -10.79 9.88
N ILE A 139 7.77 -11.24 11.08
CA ILE A 139 6.52 -11.95 11.36
C ILE A 139 5.69 -11.07 12.30
N ALA A 140 4.47 -10.75 11.87
CA ALA A 140 3.47 -10.12 12.70
C ALA A 140 2.51 -11.20 13.23
N SER A 141 2.59 -11.46 14.54
CA SER A 141 1.67 -12.36 15.25
C SER A 141 0.70 -11.53 16.08
N SER A 142 -0.60 -11.84 15.96
CA SER A 142 -1.67 -11.15 16.70
C SER A 142 -1.68 -9.62 16.53
N GLY A 143 -1.33 -9.12 15.34
CA GLY A 143 -1.30 -7.68 15.04
C GLY A 143 -0.12 -6.91 15.64
N THR A 144 0.83 -7.58 16.30
CA THR A 144 2.06 -6.93 16.80
C THR A 144 3.24 -7.28 15.91
N TYR A 145 3.89 -6.24 15.37
CA TYR A 145 5.15 -6.38 14.65
C TYR A 145 6.29 -6.57 15.64
N ARG A 146 7.11 -7.60 15.43
CA ARG A 146 8.35 -7.79 16.19
C ARG A 146 9.52 -7.87 15.23
N GLU A 147 10.52 -7.04 15.47
CA GLU A 147 11.82 -7.22 14.85
C GLU A 147 12.52 -8.39 15.52
N TYR A 148 12.87 -9.39 14.72
CA TYR A 148 13.57 -10.57 15.17
C TYR A 148 15.06 -10.42 14.87
N SER A 149 15.90 -10.87 15.82
CA SER A 149 17.33 -11.03 15.53
C SER A 149 17.55 -12.03 14.40
N LYS A 150 18.71 -11.99 13.74
CA LYS A 150 19.05 -12.97 12.68
C LYS A 150 18.94 -14.42 13.15
N GLN A 151 19.20 -14.69 14.43
CA GLN A 151 19.04 -16.03 14.99
C GLN A 151 17.56 -16.40 15.12
N GLN A 152 16.74 -15.51 15.68
CA GLN A 152 15.30 -15.71 15.80
C GLN A 152 14.62 -15.85 14.43
N GLN A 153 15.07 -15.11 13.41
CA GLN A 153 14.58 -15.28 12.04
C GLN A 153 14.85 -16.68 11.49
N ARG A 154 16.03 -17.27 11.76
CA ARG A 154 16.33 -18.65 11.35
C ARG A 154 15.43 -19.66 12.03
N GLU A 155 15.14 -19.47 13.31
CA GLU A 155 14.20 -20.33 14.07
C GLU A 155 12.76 -20.20 13.56
N LYS A 156 12.43 -19.10 12.90
CA LYS A 156 11.10 -18.79 12.36
C LYS A 156 10.92 -19.01 10.87
N ILE A 157 11.97 -19.42 10.16
CA ILE A 157 11.91 -19.58 8.71
C ILE A 157 10.92 -20.67 8.28
N ASP A 158 10.83 -21.77 9.03
CA ASP A 158 9.90 -22.86 8.75
C ASP A 158 8.45 -22.44 8.95
N ASP A 159 8.17 -21.65 10.00
CA ASP A 159 6.85 -21.04 10.22
C ASP A 159 6.48 -20.09 9.07
N ALA A 160 7.48 -19.35 8.55
CA ALA A 160 7.31 -18.45 7.43
C ALA A 160 6.96 -19.22 6.13
N PHE A 161 7.68 -20.31 5.84
CA PHE A 161 7.39 -21.16 4.68
C PHE A 161 6.05 -21.89 4.79
N LYS A 162 5.65 -22.34 5.98
CA LYS A 162 4.31 -22.93 6.20
C LYS A 162 3.20 -21.95 5.87
N THR A 163 3.32 -20.70 6.32
CA THR A 163 2.36 -19.63 6.01
C THR A 163 2.33 -19.34 4.52
N LEU A 164 3.50 -19.27 3.86
CA LEU A 164 3.59 -19.10 2.41
C LEU A 164 2.87 -20.23 1.68
N GLN A 165 3.09 -21.48 2.08
CA GLN A 165 2.44 -22.65 1.51
C GLN A 165 0.91 -22.58 1.67
N VAL A 166 0.40 -22.16 2.83
CA VAL A 166 -1.04 -21.94 3.03
C VAL A 166 -1.59 -20.89 2.06
N CYS A 167 -0.81 -19.84 1.78
CA CYS A 167 -1.22 -18.80 0.83
C CYS A 167 -1.15 -19.24 -0.64
N THR A 168 -0.43 -20.32 -0.97
CA THR A 168 -0.41 -20.89 -2.34
C THR A 168 -1.63 -21.75 -2.68
N ASN A 169 -2.33 -22.28 -1.67
CA ASN A 169 -3.55 -23.08 -1.84
C ASN A 169 -4.69 -22.41 -1.08
N PRO A 170 -5.20 -21.28 -1.58
CA PRO A 170 -6.07 -20.41 -0.83
C PRO A 170 -7.42 -21.08 -0.58
N THR A 171 -7.80 -21.12 0.69
CA THR A 171 -9.17 -21.36 1.11
C THR A 171 -9.82 -20.02 1.48
N PRO A 172 -11.13 -19.84 1.23
CA PRO A 172 -11.86 -18.69 1.72
C PRO A 172 -11.77 -18.62 3.25
N PRO A 173 -11.98 -17.43 3.85
CA PRO A 173 -11.86 -17.29 5.28
C PRO A 173 -12.99 -18.11 5.92
N THR A 174 -12.67 -18.84 6.98
CA THR A 174 -13.69 -19.60 7.69
C THR A 174 -14.71 -18.62 8.26
N LYS A 175 -16.01 -18.82 7.98
CA LYS A 175 -17.08 -18.07 8.64
C LYS A 175 -16.89 -18.15 10.15
N ALA A 176 -17.28 -17.08 10.85
CA ALA A 176 -16.99 -16.89 12.27
C ALA A 176 -17.12 -18.19 13.09
N SER A 177 -15.99 -18.81 13.44
CA SER A 177 -15.95 -19.97 14.33
C SER A 177 -15.44 -19.49 15.66
N LYS A 178 -16.22 -19.74 16.73
CA LYS A 178 -15.87 -19.32 18.11
C LYS A 178 -14.55 -19.92 18.62
N THR A 179 -13.93 -20.85 17.90
CA THR A 179 -12.90 -21.74 18.47
C THR A 179 -11.52 -21.68 17.82
N GLN A 180 -11.31 -20.95 16.72
CA GLN A 180 -10.00 -20.96 16.07
C GLN A 180 -9.51 -19.55 15.69
N PRO A 181 -8.44 -19.02 16.34
CA PRO A 181 -7.76 -17.83 15.86
C PRO A 181 -7.17 -18.09 14.47
N PRO A 182 -6.86 -17.03 13.68
CA PRO A 182 -6.15 -17.21 12.42
C PRO A 182 -4.88 -18.02 12.68
N GLN A 183 -4.79 -19.19 12.06
CA GLN A 183 -3.79 -20.21 12.39
C GLN A 183 -2.36 -19.79 11.98
N HIS A 184 -2.21 -18.69 11.25
CA HIS A 184 -0.96 -18.31 10.62
C HIS A 184 -0.71 -16.80 10.76
N ALA A 185 0.55 -16.44 11.02
CA ALA A 185 1.00 -15.06 11.16
C ALA A 185 1.11 -14.35 9.80
N VAL A 186 1.02 -13.03 9.80
CA VAL A 186 1.32 -12.23 8.60
C VAL A 186 2.84 -12.11 8.47
N ILE A 187 3.37 -12.27 7.27
CA ILE A 187 4.82 -12.17 7.03
C ILE A 187 5.08 -11.00 6.11
N ASN A 188 5.92 -10.07 6.55
CA ASN A 188 6.36 -8.95 5.74
C ASN A 188 7.77 -9.26 5.24
N VAL A 189 7.96 -9.20 3.93
CA VAL A 189 9.20 -9.54 3.23
C VAL A 189 9.67 -8.32 2.47
N PHE A 190 10.94 -7.96 2.63
CA PHE A 190 11.52 -6.82 1.95
C PHE A 190 12.35 -7.28 0.76
N SER A 191 12.09 -6.72 -0.43
CA SER A 191 12.79 -7.08 -1.65
C SER A 191 13.43 -5.86 -2.30
N ASP A 192 14.70 -5.97 -2.70
CA ASP A 192 15.37 -4.96 -3.55
C ASP A 192 14.88 -5.04 -5.01
N MET A 193 13.79 -5.74 -5.27
CA MET A 193 13.25 -5.83 -6.61
C MET A 193 12.72 -4.46 -7.01
N ASP A 194 13.35 -3.89 -8.02
CA ASP A 194 12.77 -2.81 -8.77
C ASP A 194 11.56 -3.36 -9.53
N ILE A 195 10.36 -3.09 -8.99
CA ILE A 195 9.11 -3.38 -9.67
C ILE A 195 8.82 -2.36 -10.78
N GLY A 196 9.80 -1.53 -11.13
CA GLY A 196 9.64 -0.33 -11.94
C GLY A 196 9.07 0.79 -11.08
N ASN A 197 9.43 2.05 -11.39
CA ASN A 197 8.58 3.18 -11.02
C ASN A 197 7.15 2.80 -11.41
N PRO A 198 6.13 2.86 -10.53
CA PRO A 198 4.80 2.51 -10.95
C PRO A 198 4.45 3.48 -12.07
N TYR A 199 4.49 2.99 -13.31
CA TYR A 199 4.07 3.73 -14.50
C TYR A 199 2.60 4.18 -14.41
N TYR A 200 1.92 3.79 -13.32
CA TYR A 200 0.55 4.08 -12.92
C TYR A 200 0.42 5.12 -11.79
N ILE A 201 1.52 5.65 -11.23
CA ILE A 201 1.45 6.90 -10.46
C ILE A 201 0.82 7.92 -11.41
N PRO A 202 -0.24 8.64 -10.97
CA PRO A 202 -0.93 9.57 -11.86
C PRO A 202 0.09 10.46 -12.56
N THR A 203 0.03 10.54 -13.90
CA THR A 203 0.85 11.48 -14.69
C THR A 203 0.63 12.93 -14.24
N GLU A 204 -0.48 13.17 -13.55
CA GLU A 204 -0.90 14.44 -12.95
C GLU A 204 -0.19 14.78 -11.63
N THR A 205 0.52 13.82 -11.01
CA THR A 205 1.26 14.05 -9.76
C THR A 205 2.75 14.17 -9.97
N THR A 206 3.37 15.07 -9.21
CA THR A 206 4.80 15.31 -9.31
C THR A 206 5.52 14.51 -8.22
N LEU A 207 6.13 13.39 -8.62
CA LEU A 207 7.00 12.61 -7.73
C LEU A 207 8.09 13.51 -7.11
N CYS A 208 8.15 13.54 -5.78
CA CYS A 208 9.21 14.23 -5.06
C CYS A 208 9.66 13.40 -3.85
N GLY A 209 10.90 12.93 -3.88
CA GLY A 209 11.43 12.10 -2.79
C GLY A 209 11.77 10.69 -3.26
N GLU A 210 11.98 9.83 -2.27
CA GLU A 210 12.36 8.43 -2.49
C GLU A 210 11.11 7.57 -2.62
N VAL A 211 11.11 6.69 -3.62
CA VAL A 211 10.20 5.56 -3.70
C VAL A 211 10.83 4.46 -2.85
N SER A 212 10.07 3.85 -1.94
CA SER A 212 10.58 2.74 -1.14
C SER A 212 10.82 1.51 -2.03
N ASP A 213 11.72 0.65 -1.57
CA ASP A 213 11.79 -0.72 -2.07
C ASP A 213 10.42 -1.40 -1.96
N CYS A 214 10.18 -2.37 -2.85
CA CYS A 214 8.96 -3.16 -2.80
C CYS A 214 8.98 -4.08 -1.57
N SER A 215 7.91 -4.05 -0.80
CA SER A 215 7.64 -5.01 0.26
C SER A 215 6.52 -5.96 -0.16
N PHE A 216 6.53 -7.17 0.38
CA PHE A 216 5.51 -8.18 0.12
C PHE A 216 4.97 -8.68 1.45
N ASN A 217 3.66 -8.61 1.64
CA ASN A 217 2.98 -9.18 2.79
C ASN A 217 2.32 -10.50 2.40
N VAL A 218 2.73 -11.59 3.04
CA VAL A 218 2.09 -12.90 2.95
C VAL A 218 0.98 -12.94 3.98
N THR A 219 -0.24 -13.10 3.49
CA THR A 219 -1.44 -12.83 4.28
C THR A 219 -2.42 -13.98 4.13
N PRO A 220 -2.53 -14.85 5.13
CA PRO A 220 -3.57 -15.87 5.20
C PRO A 220 -4.97 -15.25 5.26
N ALA A 221 -5.96 -15.95 4.71
CA ALA A 221 -7.38 -15.65 4.87
C ALA A 221 -7.72 -15.55 6.37
N GLY A 222 -8.50 -14.54 6.75
CA GLY A 222 -8.74 -14.25 8.16
C GLY A 222 -7.62 -13.42 8.83
N SER A 223 -6.66 -12.88 8.08
CA SER A 223 -5.71 -11.88 8.62
C SER A 223 -6.26 -10.46 8.56
N PHE A 224 -5.94 -9.65 9.57
CA PHE A 224 -6.35 -8.26 9.72
C PHE A 224 -5.13 -7.37 10.02
N VAL A 225 -5.06 -6.24 9.32
CA VAL A 225 -4.15 -5.13 9.62
C VAL A 225 -4.99 -3.98 10.15
N ASP A 226 -4.70 -3.58 11.38
CA ASP A 226 -5.44 -2.53 12.11
C ASP A 226 -5.28 -1.16 11.45
N LEU A 227 -6.05 -0.17 11.92
CA LEU A 227 -6.03 1.20 11.41
C LEU A 227 -4.63 1.81 11.52
N HIS A 228 -4.06 2.23 10.38
CA HIS A 228 -2.74 2.84 10.26
C HIS A 228 -2.64 3.77 9.04
N HIS A 229 -1.48 4.39 8.82
CA HIS A 229 -1.10 5.07 7.59
C HIS A 229 0.33 4.66 7.18
N ASP A 230 0.69 4.84 5.92
CA ASP A 230 1.96 4.36 5.36
C ASP A 230 3.12 5.35 5.53
N LEU A 231 3.54 5.56 6.78
CA LEU A 231 4.65 6.47 7.13
C LEU A 231 4.48 7.89 6.56
N ALA A 232 3.28 8.45 6.70
CA ALA A 232 2.87 9.71 6.11
C ALA A 232 3.09 9.81 4.58
N ARG A 233 3.18 8.72 3.83
CA ARG A 233 3.38 8.73 2.36
C ARG A 233 2.15 8.22 1.61
N CYS A 234 2.20 8.34 0.28
CA CYS A 234 1.30 7.58 -0.58
C CYS A 234 1.68 6.10 -0.52
N GLY A 235 0.68 5.23 -0.56
CA GLY A 235 0.85 3.80 -0.68
C GLY A 235 0.39 3.32 -2.06
N TYR A 236 1.10 2.36 -2.64
CA TYR A 236 0.60 1.58 -3.76
C TYR A 236 0.62 0.10 -3.39
N SER A 237 -0.52 -0.57 -3.49
CA SER A 237 -0.69 -1.97 -3.12
C SER A 237 -1.24 -2.78 -4.28
N PHE A 238 -0.75 -4.00 -4.48
CA PHE A 238 -1.19 -4.88 -5.56
C PHE A 238 -1.17 -6.36 -5.14
N GLY A 239 -2.23 -7.09 -5.49
CA GLY A 239 -2.33 -8.52 -5.19
C GLY A 239 -1.53 -9.39 -6.18
N THR A 240 -1.04 -10.53 -5.71
CA THR A 240 -0.53 -11.62 -6.55
C THR A 240 -1.15 -12.96 -6.11
N GLY A 241 -1.48 -13.82 -7.08
CA GLY A 241 -2.19 -15.08 -6.83
C GLY A 241 -3.72 -14.93 -6.83
N LEU A 242 -4.40 -15.57 -5.88
CA LEU A 242 -5.85 -15.39 -5.64
C LEU A 242 -6.11 -14.45 -4.46
N CYS A 243 -5.21 -13.48 -4.24
CA CYS A 243 -5.26 -12.56 -3.11
C CYS A 243 -6.49 -11.64 -3.24
N GLU A 244 -7.38 -11.68 -2.26
CA GLU A 244 -8.52 -10.76 -2.15
C GLU A 244 -8.46 -10.03 -0.81
N LYS A 245 -8.66 -8.71 -0.86
CA LYS A 245 -8.65 -7.82 0.29
C LYS A 245 -9.86 -6.94 0.32
N VAL A 246 -10.28 -6.60 1.53
CA VAL A 246 -11.22 -5.52 1.80
C VAL A 246 -10.46 -4.43 2.54
N TRP A 247 -10.56 -3.22 2.03
CA TRP A 247 -9.94 -2.03 2.58
C TRP A 247 -11.03 -1.14 3.16
N LEU A 248 -10.78 -0.63 4.35
CA LEU A 248 -11.49 0.53 4.87
C LEU A 248 -10.51 1.70 4.82
N LEU A 249 -10.88 2.76 4.12
CA LEU A 249 -10.08 3.94 3.87
C LEU A 249 -10.82 5.15 4.42
N PHE A 250 -10.15 6.01 5.18
CA PHE A 250 -10.74 7.22 5.74
C PHE A 250 -9.93 8.44 5.31
N SER A 251 -10.65 9.53 5.06
CA SER A 251 -10.05 10.73 4.47
C SER A 251 -9.02 11.37 5.41
N PRO A 252 -7.99 12.02 4.86
CA PRO A 252 -6.94 12.67 5.63
C PRO A 252 -7.37 14.05 6.16
N THR A 253 -8.45 14.10 6.94
CA THR A 253 -8.91 15.35 7.58
C THR A 253 -8.19 15.58 8.90
N THR A 254 -8.05 16.84 9.31
CA THR A 254 -7.49 17.19 10.62
C THR A 254 -8.21 16.48 11.76
N LYS A 255 -9.55 16.38 11.69
CA LYS A 255 -10.36 15.66 12.67
C LYS A 255 -10.01 14.17 12.74
N ASN A 256 -9.91 13.50 11.58
CA ASN A 256 -9.51 12.10 11.53
C ASN A 256 -8.09 11.89 12.10
N PHE A 257 -7.15 12.79 11.79
CA PHE A 257 -5.80 12.74 12.35
C PHE A 257 -5.77 12.91 13.87
N GLU A 258 -6.50 13.87 14.42
CA GLU A 258 -6.58 14.06 15.87
C GLU A 258 -7.15 12.81 16.57
N ILE A 259 -8.23 12.24 16.02
CA ILE A 259 -8.84 11.00 16.52
C ILE A 259 -7.83 9.85 16.49
N PHE A 260 -7.09 9.69 15.38
CA PHE A 260 -6.11 8.62 15.21
C PHE A 260 -4.90 8.79 16.14
N SER A 261 -4.32 9.98 16.21
CA SER A 261 -3.15 10.28 17.05
C SER A 261 -3.47 10.06 18.53
N ALA A 262 -4.70 10.33 18.97
CA ALA A 262 -5.16 10.01 20.31
C ALA A 262 -5.17 8.51 20.65
N GLN A 263 -5.05 7.63 19.64
CA GLN A 263 -4.99 6.18 19.80
C GLN A 263 -3.59 5.59 19.65
N ILE A 264 -2.52 6.40 19.61
CA ILE A 264 -1.16 5.93 19.26
C ILE A 264 -0.65 4.78 20.15
N SER A 265 -1.02 4.73 21.42
CA SER A 265 -0.62 3.70 22.38
C SER A 265 -1.62 2.52 22.47
N ASN A 266 -2.71 2.57 21.71
CA ASN A 266 -3.78 1.59 21.78
C ASN A 266 -3.69 0.61 20.61
N THR A 267 -3.98 -0.66 20.90
CA THR A 267 -4.30 -1.70 19.91
C THR A 267 -5.78 -1.67 19.57
N ASN A 268 -6.16 -2.28 18.44
CA ASN A 268 -7.52 -2.33 17.91
C ASN A 268 -8.08 -0.92 17.70
N ARG A 269 -7.28 -0.06 17.08
CA ARG A 269 -7.61 1.34 16.80
C ARG A 269 -8.89 1.45 15.98
N LEU A 270 -9.06 0.60 14.96
CA LEU A 270 -10.28 0.59 14.16
C LEU A 270 -11.53 0.38 15.03
N ARG A 271 -11.51 -0.63 15.91
CA ARG A 271 -12.62 -0.88 16.85
C ARG A 271 -12.90 0.31 17.75
N ARG A 272 -11.85 0.96 18.24
CA ARG A 272 -11.95 2.05 19.23
C ARG A 272 -12.48 3.34 18.63
N CYS A 273 -12.02 3.71 17.45
CA CYS A 273 -12.31 5.03 16.88
C CYS A 273 -12.87 5.03 15.46
N GLY A 274 -12.98 3.87 14.79
CA GLY A 274 -13.44 3.81 13.39
C GLY A 274 -14.84 4.40 13.17
N HIS A 275 -15.73 4.30 14.16
CA HIS A 275 -17.07 4.90 14.13
C HIS A 275 -17.09 6.43 14.25
N LEU A 276 -15.96 7.05 14.63
CA LEU A 276 -15.79 8.51 14.76
C LEU A 276 -15.16 9.13 13.50
N LEU A 277 -14.59 8.30 12.62
CA LEU A 277 -13.91 8.75 11.43
C LEU A 277 -14.92 9.15 10.34
N GLU A 278 -14.57 10.19 9.59
CA GLU A 278 -15.37 10.70 8.48
C GLU A 278 -14.78 10.36 7.11
N GLY A 279 -15.60 10.51 6.07
CA GLY A 279 -15.18 10.30 4.69
C GLY A 279 -14.83 8.85 4.36
N GLY A 280 -15.43 7.88 5.05
CA GLY A 280 -15.14 6.46 4.90
C GLY A 280 -15.45 5.92 3.51
N VAL A 281 -14.47 5.25 2.91
CA VAL A 281 -14.58 4.53 1.64
C VAL A 281 -14.17 3.07 1.84
N THR A 282 -14.96 2.14 1.30
CA THR A 282 -14.56 0.73 1.22
C THR A 282 -14.13 0.37 -0.19
N VAL A 283 -13.08 -0.45 -0.29
CA VAL A 283 -12.54 -0.96 -1.55
C VAL A 283 -12.32 -2.46 -1.43
N VAL A 284 -12.71 -3.22 -2.45
CA VAL A 284 -12.32 -4.62 -2.59
C VAL A 284 -11.27 -4.70 -3.69
N THR A 285 -10.11 -5.28 -3.38
CA THR A 285 -9.05 -5.53 -4.37
C THR A 285 -8.86 -7.03 -4.53
N GLU A 286 -8.67 -7.45 -5.77
CA GLU A 286 -8.27 -8.79 -6.15
C GLU A 286 -6.97 -8.69 -6.97
N SER A 287 -6.42 -9.81 -7.43
CA SER A 287 -5.07 -9.82 -8.03
C SER A 287 -4.96 -9.14 -9.40
N SER A 288 -6.09 -8.73 -9.99
CA SER A 288 -6.17 -7.86 -11.17
C SER A 288 -6.13 -6.37 -10.84
N HIS A 289 -6.19 -5.99 -9.55
CA HIS A 289 -6.32 -4.61 -9.09
C HIS A 289 -5.08 -4.15 -8.31
N GLY A 290 -4.58 -2.98 -8.70
CA GLY A 290 -3.70 -2.14 -7.89
C GLY A 290 -4.56 -1.10 -7.17
N LEU A 291 -4.16 -0.74 -5.96
CA LEU A 291 -4.79 0.31 -5.17
C LEU A 291 -3.76 1.39 -4.87
N ASP A 292 -4.01 2.58 -5.41
CA ASP A 292 -3.27 3.79 -5.09
C ASP A 292 -3.96 4.52 -3.93
N ILE A 293 -3.23 4.68 -2.84
CA ILE A 293 -3.66 5.21 -1.55
C ILE A 293 -3.00 6.57 -1.34
N PRO A 294 -3.78 7.67 -1.26
CA PRO A 294 -3.25 9.00 -1.02
C PRO A 294 -2.59 9.16 0.34
N THR A 295 -1.70 10.14 0.45
CA THR A 295 -1.00 10.44 1.69
C THR A 295 -1.95 10.73 2.84
N GLY A 296 -1.62 10.21 4.02
CA GLY A 296 -2.41 10.41 5.24
C GLY A 296 -3.72 9.62 5.26
N THR A 297 -4.03 8.82 4.24
CA THR A 297 -5.21 7.95 4.29
C THR A 297 -5.08 6.98 5.45
N LEU A 298 -5.97 7.10 6.43
CA LEU A 298 -6.05 6.11 7.51
C LEU A 298 -6.74 4.88 6.95
N HIS A 299 -6.16 3.71 7.14
CA HIS A 299 -6.75 2.51 6.57
C HIS A 299 -6.54 1.25 7.38
N SER A 300 -7.46 0.31 7.19
CA SER A 300 -7.43 -1.06 7.72
C SER A 300 -7.63 -2.05 6.59
N VAL A 301 -6.99 -3.21 6.71
CA VAL A 301 -6.95 -4.21 5.63
C VAL A 301 -7.39 -5.57 6.16
N PHE A 302 -8.35 -6.17 5.47
CA PHE A 302 -8.93 -7.46 5.79
C PHE A 302 -8.62 -8.43 4.66
N THR A 303 -8.13 -9.63 5.00
CA THR A 303 -7.73 -10.63 4.00
C THR A 303 -8.81 -11.67 3.84
N THR A 304 -9.65 -11.53 2.82
CA THR A 304 -10.74 -12.48 2.58
C THR A 304 -10.18 -13.74 1.90
N PHE A 305 -9.38 -13.62 0.86
CA PHE A 305 -8.65 -14.75 0.28
C PHE A 305 -7.16 -14.65 0.54
N SER A 306 -6.56 -15.78 0.95
CA SER A 306 -5.12 -15.87 1.19
C SER A 306 -4.32 -15.48 -0.04
N GLY A 307 -3.20 -14.79 0.17
CA GLY A 307 -2.32 -14.46 -0.94
C GLY A 307 -1.14 -13.61 -0.51
N VAL A 308 -0.42 -13.12 -1.51
CA VAL A 308 0.70 -12.20 -1.34
C VAL A 308 0.30 -10.85 -1.90
N ILE A 309 0.45 -9.79 -1.09
CA ILE A 309 0.27 -8.41 -1.53
C ILE A 309 1.62 -7.73 -1.62
N GLY A 310 1.98 -7.25 -2.81
CA GLY A 310 3.12 -6.37 -2.99
C GLY A 310 2.71 -4.93 -2.71
N GLY A 311 3.65 -4.11 -2.28
CA GLY A 311 3.42 -2.69 -2.15
C GLY A 311 4.68 -1.86 -2.01
N LEU A 312 4.56 -0.60 -2.37
CA LEU A 312 5.60 0.41 -2.19
C LEU A 312 4.97 1.71 -1.67
N ASN A 313 5.82 2.55 -1.12
CA ASN A 313 5.45 3.85 -0.60
C ASN A 313 6.24 4.93 -1.33
N TYR A 314 5.58 6.04 -1.65
CA TYR A 314 6.19 7.10 -2.44
C TYR A 314 5.65 8.47 -2.00
N THR A 315 6.34 9.53 -2.40
CA THR A 315 5.95 10.90 -2.04
C THR A 315 5.72 11.71 -3.30
N VAL A 316 4.61 12.43 -3.32
CA VAL A 316 4.26 13.38 -4.39
C VAL A 316 4.13 14.77 -3.79
N MET A 317 4.42 15.77 -4.61
CA MET A 317 4.52 17.15 -4.16
C MET A 317 3.17 17.72 -3.69
N GLU A 318 2.11 17.29 -4.33
CA GLU A 318 0.72 17.67 -4.08
C GLU A 318 0.28 17.28 -2.65
N ASP A 319 0.88 16.22 -2.10
CA ASP A 319 0.50 15.63 -0.82
C ASP A 319 1.37 16.12 0.35
N LEU A 320 2.47 16.86 0.10
CA LEU A 320 3.33 17.41 1.15
C LEU A 320 2.57 18.26 2.20
N PRO A 321 1.55 19.07 1.84
CA PRO A 321 0.73 19.75 2.84
C PRO A 321 0.01 18.78 3.79
N VAL A 322 -0.50 17.65 3.27
CA VAL A 322 -1.21 16.63 4.06
C VAL A 322 -0.25 15.91 5.00
N MET A 323 0.98 15.60 4.55
CA MET A 323 2.04 15.06 5.43
C MET A 323 2.27 15.97 6.64
N SER A 324 2.35 17.29 6.40
CA SER A 324 2.57 18.26 7.45
C SER A 324 1.40 18.35 8.43
N ASP A 325 0.16 18.29 7.93
CA ASP A 325 -1.04 18.38 8.77
C ASP A 325 -1.17 17.13 9.67
N LEU A 326 -0.87 15.93 9.15
CA LEU A 326 -0.76 14.70 9.94
C LEU A 326 0.28 14.84 11.05
N LEU A 327 1.52 15.23 10.69
CA LEU A 327 2.60 15.37 11.65
C LEU A 327 2.26 16.34 12.78
N ILE A 328 1.63 17.49 12.47
CA ILE A 328 1.21 18.46 13.49
C ILE A 328 0.27 17.81 14.53
N CYS A 329 -0.63 16.91 14.08
CA CYS A 329 -1.55 16.19 14.96
C CYS A 329 -0.86 15.09 15.79
N GLU A 330 0.26 14.55 15.33
CA GLU A 330 1.02 13.51 16.03
C GLU A 330 2.01 14.08 17.07
N LEU A 331 2.52 15.29 16.86
CA LEU A 331 3.50 15.93 17.76
C LEU A 331 3.13 15.96 19.26
N PRO A 332 1.86 16.15 19.67
CA PRO A 332 1.47 16.04 21.09
C PRO A 332 1.84 14.69 21.71
N TYR A 333 1.92 13.64 20.90
CA TYR A 333 2.21 12.27 21.30
C TYR A 333 3.66 11.84 21.05
N TYR A 334 4.53 12.78 20.66
CA TYR A 334 5.94 12.50 20.35
C TYR A 334 6.67 11.76 21.48
N LYS A 335 6.41 12.10 22.74
CA LYS A 335 7.03 11.43 23.90
C LYS A 335 6.60 9.97 24.06
N VAL A 336 5.44 9.60 23.51
CA VAL A 336 4.88 8.25 23.61
C VAL A 336 5.37 7.37 22.46
N SER A 337 5.54 7.94 21.26
CA SER A 337 5.86 7.20 20.04
C SER A 337 6.92 7.89 19.19
N SER A 338 8.05 8.27 19.82
CA SER A 338 9.09 9.06 19.16
C SER A 338 9.67 8.37 17.92
N THR A 339 9.79 7.04 17.93
CA THR A 339 10.37 6.30 16.81
C THR A 339 9.51 6.42 15.55
N ALA A 340 8.22 6.07 15.63
CA ALA A 340 7.32 6.14 14.47
C ALA A 340 7.21 7.59 13.95
N ILE A 341 7.00 8.55 14.85
CA ILE A 341 6.85 9.96 14.47
C ILE A 341 8.17 10.50 13.87
N ASN A 342 9.35 10.03 14.33
CA ASN A 342 10.61 10.42 13.70
C ASN A 342 10.73 9.91 12.26
N ASP A 343 10.24 8.71 11.96
CA ASP A 343 10.23 8.17 10.60
C ASP A 343 9.31 9.00 9.70
N ASP A 344 8.12 9.37 10.17
CA ASP A 344 7.19 10.26 9.46
C ASP A 344 7.82 11.64 9.20
N ILE A 345 8.45 12.24 10.23
CA ILE A 345 9.18 13.51 10.11
C ILE A 345 10.27 13.39 9.05
N LEU A 346 11.04 12.29 9.07
CA LEU A 346 12.13 12.07 8.13
C LEU A 346 11.61 11.97 6.69
N MET A 347 10.51 11.25 6.47
CA MET A 347 9.89 11.12 5.14
C MET A 347 9.40 12.48 4.62
N PHE A 348 8.68 13.24 5.45
CA PHE A 348 8.20 14.57 5.09
C PHE A 348 9.34 15.51 4.68
N LEU A 349 10.41 15.53 5.47
CA LEU A 349 11.55 16.41 5.22
C LEU A 349 12.32 16.01 3.97
N ARG A 350 12.49 14.71 3.70
CA ARG A 350 13.04 14.23 2.43
C ARG A 350 12.17 14.67 1.25
N GLY A 351 10.86 14.59 1.38
CA GLY A 351 9.90 15.06 0.37
C GLY A 351 10.05 16.55 0.08
N ILE A 352 10.02 17.41 1.12
CA ILE A 352 10.24 18.87 0.99
C ILE A 352 11.57 19.17 0.29
N LEU A 353 12.65 18.53 0.71
CA LEU A 353 13.97 18.78 0.16
C LEU A 353 14.09 18.38 -1.30
N SER A 354 13.53 17.23 -1.67
CA SER A 354 13.49 16.78 -3.05
C SER A 354 12.61 17.71 -3.90
N ALA A 355 11.49 18.20 -3.35
CA ALA A 355 10.62 19.14 -4.05
C ALA A 355 11.30 20.48 -4.36
N THR A 356 12.19 20.98 -3.49
CA THR A 356 12.94 22.23 -3.78
C THR A 356 13.93 22.12 -4.94
N LYS A 357 14.29 20.89 -5.35
CA LYS A 357 15.19 20.64 -6.49
C LYS A 357 14.46 20.58 -7.83
N ILE A 358 13.13 20.57 -7.82
CA ILE A 358 12.33 20.49 -9.05
C ILE A 358 12.34 21.86 -9.72
N GLN A 359 12.70 21.90 -11.01
CA GLN A 359 13.04 23.14 -11.73
C GLN A 359 11.87 24.12 -11.90
N HIS A 360 10.63 23.64 -11.78
CA HIS A 360 9.44 24.46 -12.00
C HIS A 360 8.75 24.80 -10.69
N PRO A 361 8.46 26.10 -10.43
CA PRO A 361 7.71 26.50 -9.24
C PRO A 361 6.30 25.90 -9.32
N HIS A 362 6.02 25.02 -8.37
CA HIS A 362 4.76 24.32 -8.27
C HIS A 362 3.91 24.94 -7.16
N ALA A 363 2.64 25.20 -7.42
CA ALA A 363 1.74 25.81 -6.43
C ALA A 363 1.64 24.97 -5.14
N ALA A 364 1.76 23.64 -5.25
CA ALA A 364 1.76 22.77 -4.07
C ALA A 364 3.00 22.95 -3.19
N LEU A 365 4.18 23.22 -3.77
CA LEU A 365 5.40 23.45 -2.99
C LEU A 365 5.26 24.70 -2.12
N VAL A 366 4.66 25.78 -2.64
CA VAL A 366 4.42 26.99 -1.87
C VAL A 366 3.51 26.72 -0.67
N LYS A 367 2.42 25.97 -0.87
CA LYS A 367 1.52 25.54 0.21
C LYS A 367 2.28 24.67 1.23
N ALA A 368 3.07 23.71 0.75
CA ALA A 368 3.85 22.81 1.58
C ALA A 368 4.88 23.57 2.44
N LEU A 369 5.52 24.61 1.91
CA LEU A 369 6.49 25.42 2.66
C LEU A 369 5.83 26.28 3.76
N SER A 370 4.63 26.81 3.50
CA SER A 370 3.86 27.48 4.55
C SER A 370 3.49 26.51 5.68
N ARG A 371 3.08 25.28 5.34
CA ARG A 371 2.76 24.24 6.31
C ARG A 371 4.00 23.75 7.07
N TYR A 372 5.13 23.62 6.39
CA TYR A 372 6.42 23.28 6.99
C TYR A 372 6.80 24.26 8.12
N ASN A 373 6.56 25.56 7.94
CA ASN A 373 6.81 26.53 9.00
C ASN A 373 5.92 26.28 10.24
N ASN A 374 4.63 26.00 10.03
CA ASN A 374 3.70 25.65 11.11
C ASN A 374 4.13 24.37 11.84
N PHE A 375 4.60 23.37 11.09
CA PHE A 375 5.18 22.14 11.64
C PHE A 375 6.40 22.47 12.51
N LEU A 376 7.34 23.30 12.05
CA LEU A 376 8.52 23.66 12.83
C LEU A 376 8.16 24.38 14.14
N THR A 377 7.22 25.33 14.09
CA THR A 377 6.72 26.01 15.30
C THR A 377 6.10 25.02 16.28
N SER A 378 5.32 24.07 15.77
CA SER A 378 4.69 23.03 16.59
C SER A 378 5.73 22.07 17.17
N ALA A 379 6.71 21.63 16.38
CA ALA A 379 7.78 20.74 16.82
C ALA A 379 8.62 21.38 17.94
N ALA A 380 8.91 22.68 17.82
CA ALA A 380 9.57 23.45 18.87
C ALA A 380 8.74 23.49 20.17
N ARG A 381 7.42 23.72 20.07
CA ARG A 381 6.49 23.70 21.21
C ARG A 381 6.54 22.37 21.97
N TYR A 382 6.57 21.25 21.25
CA TYR A 382 6.63 19.91 21.84
C TYR A 382 8.06 19.42 22.15
N LYS A 383 9.08 20.29 21.99
CA LYS A 383 10.50 19.99 22.24
C LYS A 383 10.99 18.78 21.45
N VAL A 384 10.52 18.61 20.22
CA VAL A 384 10.94 17.54 19.32
C VAL A 384 12.37 17.80 18.86
N LYS A 385 13.25 16.82 19.09
CA LYS A 385 14.64 16.87 18.62
C LYS A 385 14.69 16.45 17.15
N LEU A 386 14.65 17.43 16.26
CA LEU A 386 14.85 17.17 14.83
C LEU A 386 16.27 16.64 14.58
N PRO A 387 16.45 15.64 13.69
CA PRO A 387 17.78 15.14 13.35
C PRO A 387 18.72 16.26 12.87
N SER A 388 19.99 16.20 13.25
CA SER A 388 20.98 17.26 12.90
C SER A 388 21.17 17.43 11.38
N SER A 389 21.00 16.35 10.61
CA SER A 389 21.01 16.34 9.15
C SER A 389 19.87 17.17 8.54
N ILE A 390 18.79 17.37 9.29
CA ILE A 390 17.62 18.16 8.90
C ILE A 390 17.82 19.62 9.25
N THR A 391 18.40 19.94 10.41
CA THR A 391 18.64 21.33 10.83
C THR A 391 19.54 22.09 9.84
N LYS A 392 20.55 21.43 9.27
CA LYS A 392 21.39 22.02 8.21
C LYS A 392 20.61 22.31 6.93
N LYS A 393 19.64 21.46 6.61
CA LYS A 393 18.83 21.54 5.39
C LYS A 393 17.64 22.49 5.53
N LYS A 394 17.18 22.76 6.76
CA LYS A 394 16.18 23.81 7.08
C LYS A 394 16.58 25.16 6.48
N ASN A 395 17.85 25.55 6.62
CA ASN A 395 18.34 26.82 6.07
C ASN A 395 18.30 26.84 4.53
N GLN A 396 18.53 25.70 3.87
CA GLN A 396 18.41 25.60 2.40
C GLN A 396 16.96 25.80 1.95
N VAL A 397 16.01 25.19 2.66
CA VAL A 397 14.57 25.34 2.38
C VAL A 397 14.09 26.77 2.62
N LEU A 398 14.53 27.38 3.73
CA LEU A 398 14.21 28.77 4.05
C LEU A 398 14.80 29.74 3.03
N ASN A 399 16.06 29.55 2.61
CA ASN A 399 16.70 30.37 1.58
C ASN A 399 16.00 30.25 0.23
N TRP A 400 15.61 29.03 -0.17
CA TRP A 400 14.81 28.84 -1.39
C TRP A 400 13.48 29.60 -1.33
N TYR A 401 12.79 29.56 -0.18
CA TYR A 401 11.52 30.26 0.00
C TYR A 401 11.68 31.79 -0.06
N THR A 402 12.72 32.32 0.59
CA THR A 402 12.99 33.76 0.60
C THR A 402 13.41 34.28 -0.77
N GLU A 403 14.22 33.52 -1.53
CA GLU A 403 14.75 33.92 -2.83
C GLU A 403 13.77 33.68 -3.99
N THR A 404 13.03 32.57 -3.97
CA THR A 404 12.22 32.11 -5.12
C THR A 404 10.72 32.09 -4.80
N GLY A 405 10.34 31.63 -3.61
CA GLY A 405 8.94 31.47 -3.21
C GLY A 405 8.18 32.80 -3.01
N SER A 406 8.84 33.79 -2.41
CA SER A 406 8.30 35.13 -2.15
C SER A 406 7.97 35.89 -3.45
N VAL A 407 8.84 35.78 -4.46
CA VAL A 407 8.66 36.37 -5.80
C VAL A 407 7.48 35.71 -6.53
N TYR A 408 7.32 34.38 -6.38
CA TYR A 408 6.23 33.65 -7.00
C TYR A 408 4.86 33.94 -6.37
N LEU A 409 4.78 34.01 -5.03
CA LEU A 409 3.56 34.40 -4.31
C LEU A 409 3.06 35.79 -4.70
N TYR A 410 4.01 36.73 -4.91
CA TYR A 410 3.70 38.06 -5.41
C TYR A 410 3.14 38.02 -6.86
N ARG A 411 3.70 37.17 -7.72
CA ARG A 411 3.27 36.97 -9.12
C ARG A 411 1.86 36.37 -9.22
N VAL A 412 1.55 35.34 -8.43
CA VAL A 412 0.23 34.68 -8.45
C VAL A 412 -0.86 35.61 -7.94
N ARG A 413 -0.57 36.43 -6.91
CA ARG A 413 -1.55 37.39 -6.36
C ARG A 413 -1.76 38.63 -7.25
N SER A 414 -0.77 39.05 -8.02
CA SER A 414 -0.83 40.34 -8.74
C SER A 414 -1.53 40.29 -10.11
N ARG A 415 -1.74 39.11 -10.73
CA ARG A 415 -2.34 38.94 -12.08
C ARG A 415 -1.78 39.87 -13.19
N LYS A 416 -0.63 40.54 -12.98
CA LYS A 416 -0.06 41.51 -13.93
C LYS A 416 1.12 40.91 -14.70
N PRO A 417 1.26 41.16 -16.01
CA PRO A 417 2.48 40.83 -16.75
C PRO A 417 3.66 41.68 -16.23
N TYR A 418 4.86 41.11 -16.34
CA TYR A 418 6.09 41.64 -15.77
C TYR A 418 6.51 42.95 -16.46
N SER A 419 6.51 44.07 -15.75
CA SER A 419 7.24 45.29 -16.14
C SER A 419 7.89 45.93 -14.91
N GLY A 420 9.11 45.50 -14.60
CA GLY A 420 9.97 46.13 -13.59
C GLY A 420 9.83 45.55 -12.18
N LEU A 421 10.96 45.12 -11.61
CA LEU A 421 11.11 44.75 -10.20
C LEU A 421 11.02 45.99 -9.30
N PRO A 422 10.16 46.05 -8.28
CA PRO A 422 10.41 46.88 -7.12
C PRO A 422 11.20 46.08 -6.08
N ARG A 423 12.32 46.64 -5.61
CA ARG A 423 13.00 46.17 -4.39
C ARG A 423 12.08 46.48 -3.20
N TYR A 424 11.59 45.49 -2.45
CA TYR A 424 11.00 45.78 -1.14
C TYR A 424 11.27 44.75 -0.03
N PRO A 425 11.47 45.20 1.23
CA PRO A 425 11.79 44.38 2.41
C PRO A 425 10.57 44.00 3.28
N ALA A 426 9.33 44.26 2.83
CA ALA A 426 8.15 44.24 3.70
C ALA A 426 7.59 42.84 4.01
N LEU A 427 7.89 41.81 3.21
CA LEU A 427 7.45 40.42 3.50
C LEU A 427 8.32 39.72 4.57
N MET A 428 9.45 40.32 4.94
CA MET A 428 10.38 39.79 5.95
C MET A 428 9.98 40.16 7.40
N ALA A 429 8.92 40.93 7.61
CA ALA A 429 8.48 41.33 8.94
C ALA A 429 7.70 40.21 9.67
N ASP A 430 6.91 39.42 8.96
CA ASP A 430 6.09 38.35 9.56
C ASP A 430 6.88 37.07 9.92
N LEU A 431 8.08 36.87 9.36
CA LEU A 431 8.92 35.71 9.66
C LEU A 431 10.07 36.00 10.65
N ARG A 432 10.37 37.28 10.93
CA ARG A 432 11.43 37.66 11.89
C ARG A 432 10.98 37.67 13.35
N TYR A 433 9.72 37.36 13.64
CA TYR A 433 9.14 37.32 14.99
C TYR A 433 8.76 35.91 15.49
N ALA A 434 9.37 34.85 14.95
CA ALA A 434 9.47 33.61 15.74
C ALA A 434 10.60 33.82 16.76
N PRO A 435 10.34 33.83 18.08
CA PRO A 435 11.40 34.03 19.05
C PRO A 435 12.45 32.94 18.86
N LEU A 436 13.69 33.37 18.64
CA LEU A 436 14.89 32.57 18.79
C LEU A 436 14.91 32.07 20.24
N LEU A 437 14.42 30.86 20.47
CA LEU A 437 14.70 30.13 21.70
C LEU A 437 16.13 29.61 21.56
N GLU A 438 17.08 30.46 21.97
CA GLU A 438 18.36 29.99 22.49
C GLU A 438 18.08 29.30 23.83
N GLY A 439 18.48 28.02 23.92
CA GLY A 439 18.28 27.14 25.06
C GLY A 439 18.58 25.70 24.70
#